data_AF-A0A8T4E1N8-F1
#
_entry.id   AF-A0A8T4E1N8-F1
#
_cell.length_a   1.000
_cell.length_b   1.000
_cell.length_c   1.000
_cell.angle_alpha   90.00
_cell.angle_beta   90.00
_cell.angle_gamma   90.00
#
_symmetry.space_group_name_H-M   'P 1'
#
loop_
_entity.id
_entity.type
_entity.pdbx_description
1 polymer ?
#
loop_
_entity_poly.entity_id
_entity_poly.type
_entity_poly.pdbx_seq_one_letter_code
_entity_poly.pdbx_strand_id
1 'polypeptide(L)'
;MVMDKFKKLGIRDDLLVILKEAEITVPTEIQEKTIPMALKGQDIIAASYTGSGKTLAFGLPMIESIEKGKGLQGLVLTPTRELANQVSETLKKFAKAKKLKVASIYGGVSFDPQVKALESAEIAVATPGRMLDHIDRGTVDLREVFILVLDEADLMLDMGFLPDVEDIIYECPEDRQTMLFSATMPYEIEGLSKRFLCEPTRISAGDYVDPKKLKQIYYDVYPDNLKFSLLAHLLKEEHPGLVMIFCNTRRNVDFVSENLKALGIEALPIHGGFTQNKRDTVMEKFHSKKVGVLVCTDVAARGLDVKGVSHVYNYDSPKDAKEYVHRAGRTARAGKEGMVINLVSGRDTDNFRQVLKEYEFEIAETKMPYVERIRSIRTGDQRGGRFDSRGGRFGGKDQGYRSEGGRPGDDRGSRGGSYGRSSYGDRSGPRGGFSSGRSGGNPVGFRPSGNGGPRTGGKRTFRQGGEARAPPEIKRGKARRPTHQKRVYRGRK
;
A
#
# COMPACT_ATOMS: atom_id res chain seq x y z
N MET A 1 -22.51 29.88 12.65
CA MET A 1 -21.09 29.86 13.05
C MET A 1 -20.54 28.43 12.99
N VAL A 2 -20.50 27.80 11.80
CA VAL A 2 -20.01 26.41 11.67
C VAL A 2 -18.51 26.40 11.29
N MET A 3 -18.11 27.27 10.35
CA MET A 3 -16.70 27.52 9.99
C MET A 3 -15.84 28.02 11.16
N ASP A 4 -16.45 28.67 12.15
CA ASP A 4 -15.79 29.18 13.36
C ASP A 4 -14.98 28.11 14.10
N LYS A 5 -15.36 26.83 14.01
CA LYS A 5 -14.58 25.72 14.57
C LYS A 5 -13.21 25.60 13.91
N PHE A 6 -13.15 25.45 12.59
CA PHE A 6 -11.87 25.40 11.86
C PHE A 6 -11.06 26.70 12.02
N LYS A 7 -11.73 27.86 12.04
CA LYS A 7 -11.05 29.15 12.29
C LYS A 7 -10.38 29.19 13.67
N LYS A 8 -11.02 28.64 14.71
CA LYS A 8 -10.45 28.50 16.06
C LYS A 8 -9.29 27.49 16.13
N LEU A 9 -9.17 26.56 15.18
CA LEU A 9 -8.01 25.67 15.07
C LEU A 9 -6.79 26.34 14.40
N GLY A 10 -6.92 27.60 13.94
CA GLY A 10 -5.83 28.37 13.31
C GLY A 10 -5.81 28.33 11.78
N ILE A 11 -6.85 27.80 11.13
CA ILE A 11 -6.93 27.71 9.66
C ILE A 11 -7.32 29.07 9.04
N ARG A 12 -6.57 29.48 7.99
CA ARG A 12 -6.76 30.72 7.23
C ARG A 12 -8.08 30.76 6.45
N ASP A 13 -8.60 31.97 6.25
CA ASP A 13 -9.88 32.18 5.58
C ASP A 13 -9.95 31.57 4.16
N ASP A 14 -8.86 31.58 3.38
CA ASP A 14 -8.82 30.95 2.05
C ASP A 14 -9.06 29.43 2.09
N LEU A 15 -8.55 28.74 3.12
CA LEU A 15 -8.79 27.31 3.30
C LEU A 15 -10.19 27.04 3.86
N LEU A 16 -10.75 27.96 4.66
CA LEU A 16 -12.15 27.88 5.10
C LEU A 16 -13.13 27.96 3.93
N VAL A 17 -12.83 28.74 2.89
CA VAL A 17 -13.63 28.75 1.64
C VAL A 17 -13.63 27.37 0.98
N ILE A 18 -12.46 26.76 0.79
CA ILE A 18 -12.35 25.43 0.15
C ILE A 18 -12.97 24.33 1.02
N LEU A 19 -12.88 24.43 2.35
CA LEU A 19 -13.56 23.52 3.29
C LEU A 19 -15.09 23.63 3.16
N LYS A 20 -15.62 24.84 3.05
CA LYS A 20 -17.05 25.10 2.81
C LYS A 20 -17.51 24.55 1.47
N GLU A 21 -16.75 24.77 0.39
CA GLU A 21 -17.00 24.17 -0.94
C GLU A 21 -16.84 22.64 -0.96
N ALA A 22 -16.15 22.06 0.01
CA ALA A 22 -16.06 20.62 0.22
C ALA A 22 -17.18 20.06 1.10
N GLU A 23 -18.10 20.89 1.58
CA GLU A 23 -19.13 20.56 2.59
C GLU A 23 -18.55 20.07 3.94
N ILE A 24 -17.26 20.31 4.18
CA ILE A 24 -16.54 19.93 5.40
C ILE A 24 -16.70 21.07 6.41
N THR A 25 -17.82 21.07 7.10
CA THR A 25 -18.21 22.20 7.95
C THR A 25 -17.74 22.10 9.41
N VAL A 26 -17.59 20.89 9.93
CA VAL A 26 -17.18 20.61 11.32
C VAL A 26 -15.93 19.72 11.31
N PRO A 27 -14.86 20.08 12.04
CA PRO A 27 -13.68 19.21 12.18
C PRO A 27 -14.03 17.92 12.93
N THR A 28 -13.41 16.81 12.53
CA THR A 28 -13.50 15.55 13.27
C THR A 28 -12.64 15.58 14.53
N GLU A 29 -12.86 14.67 15.48
CA GLU A 29 -12.08 14.64 16.74
C GLU A 29 -10.56 14.58 16.50
N ILE A 30 -10.10 13.77 15.54
CA ILE A 30 -8.67 13.71 15.18
C ILE A 30 -8.19 15.05 14.61
N GLN A 31 -9.02 15.78 13.85
CA GLN A 31 -8.66 17.11 13.34
C GLN A 31 -8.62 18.16 14.47
N GLU A 32 -9.59 18.15 15.38
CA GLU A 32 -9.63 19.06 16.55
C GLU A 32 -8.40 18.85 17.46
N LYS A 33 -7.94 17.60 17.64
CA LYS A 33 -6.74 17.28 18.45
C LYS A 33 -5.42 17.53 17.71
N THR A 34 -5.31 17.12 16.44
CA THR A 34 -4.03 17.13 15.68
C THR A 34 -3.68 18.50 15.13
N ILE A 35 -4.63 19.24 14.52
CA ILE A 35 -4.32 20.48 13.78
C ILE A 35 -3.60 21.52 14.65
N PRO A 36 -4.03 21.84 15.89
CA PRO A 36 -3.37 22.85 16.72
C PRO A 36 -1.97 22.45 17.22
N MET A 37 -1.63 21.17 17.18
CA MET A 37 -0.30 20.66 17.57
C MET A 37 0.61 20.63 16.35
N ALA A 38 0.06 20.21 15.20
CA ALA A 38 0.75 20.20 13.92
C ALA A 38 1.15 21.62 13.47
N LEU A 39 0.27 22.62 13.61
CA LEU A 39 0.58 24.04 13.33
C LEU A 39 1.70 24.62 14.21
N LYS A 40 2.04 23.98 15.34
CA LYS A 40 3.16 24.39 16.20
C LYS A 40 4.49 23.74 15.82
N GLY A 41 4.53 22.96 14.74
CA GLY A 41 5.71 22.21 14.32
C GLY A 41 6.05 21.00 15.21
N GLN A 42 5.14 20.56 16.10
CA GLN A 42 5.40 19.44 16.99
C GLN A 42 5.24 18.09 16.28
N ASP A 43 6.08 17.13 16.64
CA ASP A 43 5.93 15.74 16.21
C ASP A 43 4.68 15.10 16.83
N ILE A 44 4.07 14.18 16.09
CA ILE A 44 2.79 13.59 16.45
C ILE A 44 2.81 12.08 16.21
N ILE A 45 2.30 11.32 17.17
CA ILE A 45 1.88 9.93 16.96
C ILE A 45 0.36 9.89 17.10
N ALA A 46 -0.34 9.62 16.01
CA ALA A 46 -1.79 9.67 15.91
C ALA A 46 -2.40 8.28 15.63
N ALA A 47 -3.02 7.69 16.65
CA ALA A 47 -3.78 6.46 16.53
C ALA A 47 -5.23 6.77 16.12
N SER A 48 -5.63 6.39 14.90
CA SER A 48 -7.05 6.41 14.47
C SER A 48 -7.32 5.58 13.20
N TYR A 49 -8.55 5.08 13.11
CA TYR A 49 -9.05 4.25 12.01
C TYR A 49 -9.13 4.96 10.64
N THR A 50 -9.22 4.18 9.57
CA THR A 50 -9.46 4.70 8.21
C THR A 50 -10.80 5.42 8.11
N GLY A 51 -10.82 6.62 7.53
CA GLY A 51 -12.04 7.42 7.39
C GLY A 51 -12.32 8.41 8.54
N SER A 52 -11.48 8.46 9.58
CA SER A 52 -11.58 9.44 10.69
C SER A 52 -11.30 10.90 10.28
N GLY A 53 -10.77 11.13 9.07
CA GLY A 53 -10.38 12.45 8.58
C GLY A 53 -8.88 12.78 8.69
N LYS A 54 -8.02 11.78 8.98
CA LYS A 54 -6.54 11.88 9.06
C LYS A 54 -5.91 12.76 7.98
N THR A 55 -6.28 12.58 6.71
CA THR A 55 -5.69 13.30 5.57
C THR A 55 -5.78 14.82 5.68
N LEU A 56 -6.83 15.36 6.32
CA LEU A 56 -6.94 16.80 6.59
C LEU A 56 -6.35 17.20 7.93
N ALA A 57 -6.25 16.26 8.88
CA ALA A 57 -5.60 16.48 10.17
C ALA A 57 -4.10 16.78 10.01
N PHE A 58 -3.41 16.12 9.07
CA PHE A 58 -2.04 16.50 8.67
C PHE A 58 -2.00 17.45 7.45
N GLY A 59 -2.93 17.31 6.52
CA GLY A 59 -2.87 18.03 5.24
C GLY A 59 -3.11 19.53 5.35
N LEU A 60 -4.05 19.96 6.20
CA LEU A 60 -4.30 21.38 6.44
C LEU A 60 -3.08 22.08 7.07
N PRO A 61 -2.50 21.62 8.20
CA PRO A 61 -1.30 22.26 8.77
C PRO A 61 -0.08 22.18 7.84
N MET A 62 0.12 21.09 7.10
CA MET A 62 1.17 20.99 6.09
C MET A 62 1.04 22.10 5.02
N ILE A 63 -0.17 22.32 4.48
CA ILE A 63 -0.42 23.38 3.49
C ILE A 63 -0.24 24.77 4.12
N GLU A 64 -0.64 24.99 5.36
CA GLU A 64 -0.46 26.27 6.07
C GLU A 64 1.02 26.64 6.23
N SER A 65 1.88 25.67 6.54
CA SER A 65 3.32 25.90 6.74
C SER A 65 4.11 26.03 5.43
N ILE A 66 3.77 25.30 4.37
CA ILE A 66 4.59 25.20 3.14
C ILE A 66 4.48 26.46 2.25
N GLU A 67 5.61 26.92 1.72
CA GLU A 67 5.70 28.13 0.89
C GLU A 67 5.93 27.80 -0.59
N LYS A 68 5.26 28.55 -1.47
CA LYS A 68 5.35 28.33 -2.90
C LYS A 68 6.74 28.68 -3.45
N GLY A 69 7.28 27.81 -4.32
CA GLY A 69 8.51 28.07 -5.06
C GLY A 69 9.81 27.84 -4.27
N LYS A 70 9.75 27.21 -3.09
CA LYS A 70 10.91 26.82 -2.28
C LYS A 70 11.33 25.35 -2.44
N GLY A 71 10.99 24.73 -3.58
CA GLY A 71 11.23 23.30 -3.81
C GLY A 71 10.31 22.41 -2.98
N LEU A 72 10.68 21.14 -2.84
CA LEU A 72 9.89 20.13 -2.13
C LEU A 72 10.06 20.28 -0.61
N GLN A 73 8.98 20.62 0.09
CA GLN A 73 8.98 20.93 1.51
C GLN A 73 8.16 19.98 2.38
N GLY A 74 7.18 19.28 1.78
CA GLY A 74 6.33 18.31 2.46
C GLY A 74 6.39 16.94 1.79
N LEU A 75 6.64 15.89 2.58
CA LEU A 75 6.62 14.50 2.12
C LEU A 75 5.57 13.70 2.90
N VAL A 76 4.70 12.99 2.19
CA VAL A 76 3.75 12.03 2.77
C VAL A 76 4.06 10.63 2.22
N LEU A 77 4.50 9.71 3.08
CA LEU A 77 4.67 8.30 2.74
C LEU A 77 3.39 7.52 3.04
N THR A 78 3.00 6.66 2.10
CA THR A 78 1.78 5.85 2.15
C THR A 78 2.05 4.43 1.63
N PRO A 79 1.45 3.37 2.18
CA PRO A 79 1.73 1.98 1.79
C PRO A 79 1.25 1.59 0.39
N THR A 80 0.22 2.25 -0.16
CA THR A 80 -0.42 1.82 -1.42
C THR A 80 -0.57 2.97 -2.41
N ARG A 81 -0.62 2.64 -3.69
CA ARG A 81 -0.72 3.60 -4.80
C ARG A 81 -2.07 4.31 -4.80
N GLU A 82 -3.09 3.58 -4.39
CA GLU A 82 -4.47 4.05 -4.24
C GLU A 82 -4.56 5.09 -3.13
N LEU A 83 -3.94 4.82 -1.97
CA LEU A 83 -3.85 5.80 -0.88
C LEU A 83 -3.01 7.00 -1.28
N ALA A 84 -1.87 6.79 -1.95
CA ALA A 84 -1.04 7.88 -2.47
C ALA A 84 -1.85 8.81 -3.40
N ASN A 85 -2.64 8.25 -4.32
CA ASN A 85 -3.53 9.01 -5.20
C ASN A 85 -4.62 9.75 -4.42
N GLN A 86 -5.35 9.07 -3.53
CA GLN A 86 -6.42 9.67 -2.74
C GLN A 86 -5.93 10.84 -1.86
N VAL A 87 -4.79 10.65 -1.19
CA VAL A 87 -4.14 11.70 -0.41
C VAL A 87 -3.68 12.83 -1.33
N SER A 88 -3.07 12.51 -2.49
CA SER A 88 -2.68 13.52 -3.49
C SER A 88 -3.86 14.36 -3.98
N GLU A 89 -4.98 13.74 -4.36
CA GLU A 89 -6.18 14.45 -4.83
C GLU A 89 -6.78 15.34 -3.74
N THR A 90 -6.82 14.83 -2.51
CA THR A 90 -7.26 15.60 -1.33
C THR A 90 -6.36 16.82 -1.15
N LEU A 91 -5.04 16.64 -1.06
CA LEU A 91 -4.09 17.74 -0.89
C LEU A 91 -4.13 18.71 -2.08
N LYS A 92 -4.23 18.24 -3.33
CA LYS A 92 -4.41 19.08 -4.53
C LYS A 92 -5.64 19.97 -4.46
N LYS A 93 -6.74 19.54 -3.82
CA LYS A 93 -7.94 20.38 -3.63
C LYS A 93 -7.63 21.58 -2.72
N PHE A 94 -7.01 21.35 -1.57
CA PHE A 94 -6.75 22.38 -0.56
C PHE A 94 -5.51 23.24 -0.89
N ALA A 95 -4.48 22.67 -1.53
CA ALA A 95 -3.27 23.34 -2.00
C ALA A 95 -3.55 24.55 -2.92
N LYS A 96 -4.72 24.57 -3.58
CA LYS A 96 -5.20 25.71 -4.38
C LYS A 96 -5.19 27.04 -3.61
N ALA A 97 -5.47 27.03 -2.30
CA ALA A 97 -5.48 28.24 -1.46
C ALA A 97 -4.13 28.99 -1.51
N LYS A 98 -3.00 28.27 -1.56
CA LYS A 98 -1.65 28.84 -1.67
C LYS A 98 -1.01 28.62 -3.05
N LYS A 99 -1.78 28.11 -4.02
CA LYS A 99 -1.35 27.75 -5.38
C LYS A 99 -0.14 26.80 -5.40
N LEU A 100 -0.04 25.92 -4.41
CA LEU A 100 1.00 24.89 -4.30
C LEU A 100 0.73 23.74 -5.28
N LYS A 101 1.80 23.05 -5.67
CA LYS A 101 1.80 21.86 -6.53
C LYS A 101 2.07 20.62 -5.69
N VAL A 102 1.28 19.58 -5.94
CA VAL A 102 1.38 18.29 -5.25
C VAL A 102 1.68 17.19 -6.27
N ALA A 103 2.83 16.53 -6.13
CA ALA A 103 3.19 15.35 -6.92
C ALA A 103 2.67 14.06 -6.28
N SER A 104 2.39 13.06 -7.11
CA SER A 104 2.00 11.71 -6.67
C SER A 104 3.00 10.70 -7.26
N ILE A 105 3.65 9.93 -6.38
CA ILE A 105 4.90 9.24 -6.67
C ILE A 105 4.77 7.76 -6.32
N TYR A 106 4.46 6.93 -7.32
CA TYR A 106 4.22 5.51 -7.11
C TYR A 106 4.59 4.64 -8.33
N GLY A 107 4.87 3.36 -8.05
CA GLY A 107 5.34 2.42 -9.06
C GLY A 107 4.26 1.97 -10.05
N GLY A 108 4.65 1.24 -11.10
CA GLY A 108 3.71 0.66 -12.07
C GLY A 108 3.07 1.64 -13.06
N VAL A 109 3.49 2.91 -13.03
CA VAL A 109 3.26 3.92 -14.06
C VAL A 109 4.62 4.49 -14.53
N SER A 110 4.63 5.26 -15.62
CA SER A 110 5.88 5.77 -16.21
C SER A 110 6.67 6.67 -15.24
N PHE A 111 7.98 6.72 -15.44
CA PHE A 111 8.94 7.47 -14.61
C PHE A 111 8.95 8.96 -14.95
N ASP A 112 9.10 9.30 -16.24
CA ASP A 112 9.29 10.69 -16.69
C ASP A 112 8.18 11.68 -16.28
N PRO A 113 6.88 11.31 -16.24
CA PRO A 113 5.84 12.20 -15.72
C PRO A 113 6.00 12.52 -14.23
N GLN A 114 6.56 11.59 -13.44
CA GLN A 114 6.82 11.79 -12.02
C GLN A 114 8.02 12.73 -11.81
N VAL A 115 9.09 12.59 -12.62
CA VAL A 115 10.23 13.53 -12.63
C VAL A 115 9.76 14.97 -12.87
N LYS A 116 9.01 15.19 -13.95
CA LYS A 116 8.46 16.52 -14.30
C LYS A 116 7.50 17.08 -13.25
N ALA A 117 6.83 16.23 -12.48
CA ALA A 117 6.01 16.66 -11.36
C ALA A 117 6.87 17.12 -10.18
N LEU A 118 7.92 16.35 -9.83
CA LEU A 118 8.85 16.64 -8.73
C LEU A 118 9.65 17.93 -8.96
N GLU A 119 10.09 18.21 -10.19
CA GLU A 119 10.82 19.44 -10.59
C GLU A 119 10.16 20.75 -10.12
N SER A 120 8.86 20.73 -9.80
CA SER A 120 8.15 21.93 -9.34
C SER A 120 7.11 21.69 -8.25
N ALA A 121 7.13 20.56 -7.57
CA ALA A 121 6.20 20.27 -6.49
C ALA A 121 6.72 20.80 -5.14
N GLU A 122 5.84 21.43 -4.36
CA GLU A 122 6.14 21.76 -2.97
C GLU A 122 5.72 20.64 -1.99
N ILE A 123 4.85 19.72 -2.43
CA ILE A 123 4.45 18.53 -1.66
C ILE A 123 4.55 17.28 -2.55
N ALA A 124 5.10 16.19 -2.03
CA ALA A 124 5.09 14.88 -2.65
C ALA A 124 4.32 13.88 -1.76
N VAL A 125 3.45 13.09 -2.38
CA VAL A 125 2.79 11.94 -1.75
C VAL A 125 3.27 10.69 -2.44
N ALA A 126 3.88 9.76 -1.70
CA ALA A 126 4.65 8.67 -2.29
C ALA A 126 4.39 7.30 -1.67
N THR A 127 4.68 6.24 -2.44
CA THR A 127 4.92 4.89 -1.91
C THR A 127 6.42 4.66 -1.70
N PRO A 128 6.89 4.11 -0.55
CA PRO A 128 8.31 4.08 -0.17
C PRO A 128 9.29 3.68 -1.27
N GLY A 129 9.25 2.44 -1.77
CA GLY A 129 10.18 1.98 -2.80
C GLY A 129 10.18 2.80 -4.11
N ARG A 130 9.11 3.55 -4.43
CA ARG A 130 9.15 4.49 -5.56
C ARG A 130 9.82 5.82 -5.20
N MET A 131 9.71 6.28 -3.96
CA MET A 131 10.48 7.45 -3.55
C MET A 131 11.98 7.13 -3.58
N LEU A 132 12.38 5.95 -3.11
CA LEU A 132 13.76 5.46 -3.25
C LEU A 132 14.23 5.40 -4.71
N ASP A 133 13.45 4.83 -5.64
CA ASP A 133 13.77 4.89 -7.09
C ASP A 133 14.10 6.33 -7.57
N HIS A 134 13.43 7.35 -7.00
CA HIS A 134 13.62 8.76 -7.37
C HIS A 134 14.84 9.39 -6.70
N ILE A 135 15.13 9.03 -5.45
CA ILE A 135 16.32 9.42 -4.67
C ILE A 135 17.58 8.84 -5.34
N ASP A 136 17.63 7.52 -5.56
CA ASP A 136 18.75 6.79 -6.17
C ASP A 136 19.19 7.36 -7.53
N ARG A 137 18.23 7.95 -8.26
CA ARG A 137 18.44 8.54 -9.59
C ARG A 137 18.74 10.03 -9.56
N GLY A 138 18.77 10.67 -8.38
CA GLY A 138 18.94 12.12 -8.23
C GLY A 138 17.83 12.94 -8.88
N THR A 139 16.60 12.40 -8.92
CA THR A 139 15.43 13.05 -9.56
C THR A 139 14.45 13.68 -8.57
N VAL A 140 14.80 13.66 -7.29
CA VAL A 140 14.15 14.39 -6.21
C VAL A 140 15.23 14.99 -5.31
N ASP A 141 14.93 16.12 -4.70
CA ASP A 141 15.76 16.76 -3.67
C ASP A 141 14.91 16.88 -2.40
N LEU A 142 15.38 16.28 -1.30
CA LEU A 142 14.67 16.25 -0.03
C LEU A 142 15.23 17.26 0.99
N ARG A 143 16.26 18.03 0.64
CA ARG A 143 16.99 18.90 1.59
C ARG A 143 16.14 20.03 2.20
N GLU A 144 15.05 20.41 1.55
CA GLU A 144 14.10 21.43 2.03
C GLU A 144 12.86 20.82 2.73
N VAL A 145 12.79 19.48 2.87
CA VAL A 145 11.66 18.77 3.49
C VAL A 145 11.70 18.91 5.01
N PHE A 146 10.92 19.87 5.51
CA PHE A 146 10.76 20.11 6.96
C PHE A 146 9.46 19.54 7.53
N ILE A 147 8.58 18.93 6.70
CA ILE A 147 7.41 18.17 7.17
C ILE A 147 7.37 16.79 6.53
N LEU A 148 7.52 15.75 7.35
CA LEU A 148 7.34 14.35 6.97
C LEU A 148 6.07 13.76 7.62
N VAL A 149 5.29 13.03 6.83
CA VAL A 149 4.11 12.29 7.31
C VAL A 149 4.26 10.81 6.94
N LEU A 150 4.01 9.92 7.88
CA LEU A 150 3.91 8.47 7.66
C LEU A 150 2.44 8.08 7.88
N ASP A 151 1.66 7.86 6.81
CA ASP A 151 0.24 7.45 6.93
C ASP A 151 0.05 5.95 6.68
N GLU A 152 -0.83 5.33 7.47
CA GLU A 152 -0.97 3.86 7.59
C GLU A 152 0.39 3.16 7.82
N ALA A 153 1.18 3.66 8.77
CA ALA A 153 2.53 3.18 9.06
C ALA A 153 2.58 1.69 9.46
N ASP A 154 1.60 1.22 10.21
CA ASP A 154 1.44 -0.21 10.53
C ASP A 154 1.13 -1.10 9.33
N LEU A 155 0.62 -0.56 8.23
CA LEU A 155 0.48 -1.27 6.97
C LEU A 155 1.78 -1.20 6.14
N MET A 156 2.57 -0.13 6.24
CA MET A 156 3.93 -0.12 5.65
C MET A 156 4.81 -1.22 6.28
N LEU A 157 4.66 -1.49 7.58
CA LEU A 157 5.24 -2.66 8.25
C LEU A 157 4.74 -3.99 7.65
N ASP A 158 3.42 -4.21 7.58
CA ASP A 158 2.86 -5.48 7.05
C ASP A 158 3.30 -5.77 5.60
N MET A 159 3.63 -4.73 4.84
CA MET A 159 4.12 -4.82 3.46
C MET A 159 5.65 -4.94 3.35
N GLY A 160 6.38 -4.88 4.47
CA GLY A 160 7.83 -4.99 4.52
C GLY A 160 8.58 -3.70 4.13
N PHE A 161 7.91 -2.55 4.07
CA PHE A 161 8.49 -1.27 3.65
C PHE A 161 9.19 -0.49 4.77
N LEU A 162 9.33 -1.03 6.00
CA LEU A 162 10.03 -0.28 7.06
C LEU A 162 11.49 0.07 6.71
N PRO A 163 12.33 -0.83 6.13
CA PRO A 163 13.66 -0.45 5.67
C PRO A 163 13.60 0.71 4.67
N ASP A 164 12.75 0.60 3.63
CA ASP A 164 12.54 1.66 2.65
C ASP A 164 12.16 3.01 3.28
N VAL A 165 11.29 2.98 4.30
CA VAL A 165 10.85 4.17 5.04
C VAL A 165 12.00 4.77 5.86
N GLU A 166 12.82 3.94 6.51
CA GLU A 166 13.99 4.41 7.27
C GLU A 166 15.04 5.05 6.35
N ASP A 167 15.33 4.43 5.19
CA ASP A 167 16.26 4.99 4.19
C ASP A 167 15.78 6.36 3.68
N ILE A 168 14.48 6.53 3.37
CA ILE A 168 13.91 7.84 2.99
C ILE A 168 13.99 8.86 4.14
N ILE A 169 13.83 8.42 5.39
CA ILE A 169 13.94 9.30 6.56
C ILE A 169 15.38 9.82 6.73
N TYR A 170 16.40 9.00 6.44
CA TYR A 170 17.80 9.42 6.51
C TYR A 170 18.19 10.43 5.42
N GLU A 171 17.50 10.42 4.27
CA GLU A 171 17.67 11.40 3.19
C GLU A 171 16.91 12.72 3.45
N CYS A 172 16.06 12.77 4.49
CA CYS A 172 15.40 14.00 4.94
C CYS A 172 16.23 14.72 6.02
N PRO A 173 16.19 16.06 6.12
CA PRO A 173 16.80 16.82 7.22
C PRO A 173 16.45 16.30 8.61
N GLU A 174 17.40 16.35 9.56
CA GLU A 174 17.15 15.98 10.97
C GLU A 174 16.19 16.96 11.67
N ASP A 175 16.34 18.26 11.42
CA ASP A 175 15.45 19.32 11.92
C ASP A 175 14.20 19.43 11.03
N ARG A 176 13.24 18.55 11.30
CA ARG A 176 11.95 18.48 10.61
C ARG A 176 10.85 18.08 11.59
N GLN A 177 9.62 18.47 11.29
CA GLN A 177 8.43 17.90 11.91
C GLN A 177 8.12 16.52 11.31
N THR A 178 7.93 15.51 12.15
CA THR A 178 7.50 14.16 11.74
C THR A 178 6.16 13.78 12.38
N MET A 179 5.16 13.46 11.55
CA MET A 179 3.83 13.03 12.00
C MET A 179 3.54 11.58 11.55
N LEU A 180 3.42 10.67 12.52
CA LEU A 180 3.13 9.26 12.30
C LEU A 180 1.65 8.96 12.57
N PHE A 181 0.94 8.46 11.56
CA PHE A 181 -0.45 8.01 11.64
C PHE A 181 -0.53 6.50 11.44
N SER A 182 -1.20 5.82 12.37
CA SER A 182 -1.28 4.36 12.39
C SER A 182 -2.64 3.91 12.93
N ALA A 183 -3.12 2.73 12.54
CA ALA A 183 -4.28 2.13 13.22
C ALA A 183 -3.85 1.35 14.48
N THR A 184 -2.70 0.69 14.40
CA THR A 184 -2.10 -0.12 15.47
C THR A 184 -0.66 0.35 15.79
N MET A 185 -0.16 0.03 16.99
CA MET A 185 1.21 0.36 17.43
C MET A 185 1.98 -0.90 17.84
N PRO A 186 2.34 -1.79 16.88
CA PRO A 186 3.22 -2.92 17.14
C PRO A 186 4.64 -2.45 17.52
N TYR A 187 5.46 -3.36 18.04
CA TYR A 187 6.78 -3.06 18.60
C TYR A 187 7.70 -2.35 17.61
N GLU A 188 7.64 -2.72 16.33
CA GLU A 188 8.43 -2.16 15.25
C GLU A 188 8.06 -0.70 14.96
N ILE A 189 6.77 -0.35 15.00
CA ILE A 189 6.28 1.03 14.79
C ILE A 189 6.57 1.91 16.01
N GLU A 190 6.42 1.38 17.22
CA GLU A 190 6.84 2.06 18.46
C GLU A 190 8.38 2.23 18.51
N GLY A 191 9.13 1.29 17.91
CA GLY A 191 10.57 1.38 17.73
C GLY A 191 10.98 2.44 16.71
N LEU A 192 10.32 2.47 15.54
CA LEU A 192 10.46 3.51 14.52
C LEU A 192 10.19 4.90 15.12
N SER A 193 9.08 5.05 15.87
CA SER A 193 8.71 6.32 16.46
C SER A 193 9.74 6.82 17.48
N LYS A 194 10.38 5.92 18.24
CA LYS A 194 11.44 6.27 19.19
C LYS A 194 12.77 6.65 18.55
N ARG A 195 13.02 6.22 17.29
CA ARG A 195 14.23 6.58 16.54
C ARG A 195 14.11 7.92 15.82
N PHE A 196 12.93 8.21 15.27
CA PHE A 196 12.78 9.26 14.26
C PHE A 196 11.82 10.41 14.61
N LEU A 197 11.17 10.39 15.79
CA LEU A 197 10.35 11.50 16.28
C LEU A 197 10.93 12.08 17.58
N CYS A 198 10.85 13.40 17.73
CA CYS A 198 11.33 14.15 18.90
C CYS A 198 10.17 14.57 19.82
N GLU A 199 10.19 14.08 21.07
CA GLU A 199 9.15 14.32 22.11
C GLU A 199 7.68 14.33 21.59
N PRO A 200 7.25 13.32 20.80
CA PRO A 200 6.01 13.41 20.04
C PRO A 200 4.75 13.45 20.91
N THR A 201 3.82 14.34 20.54
CA THR A 201 2.48 14.36 21.14
C THR A 201 1.70 13.13 20.69
N ARG A 202 1.33 12.27 21.65
CA ARG A 202 0.48 11.10 21.42
C ARG A 202 -0.99 11.50 21.41
N ILE A 203 -1.66 11.25 20.30
CA ILE A 203 -3.08 11.53 20.08
C ILE A 203 -3.78 10.20 19.80
N SER A 204 -4.78 9.87 20.61
CA SER A 204 -5.73 8.81 20.29
C SER A 204 -7.08 9.42 19.94
N ALA A 205 -7.69 8.95 18.85
CA ALA A 205 -9.04 9.29 18.45
C ALA A 205 -9.77 8.03 17.95
N GLY A 206 -10.64 7.51 18.81
CA GLY A 206 -11.58 6.42 18.58
C GLY A 206 -12.66 6.50 19.67
N ASP A 207 -13.91 6.16 19.41
CA ASP A 207 -14.47 5.54 18.20
C ASP A 207 -15.44 6.46 17.46
N TYR A 208 -15.77 6.14 16.21
CA TYR A 208 -17.16 6.24 15.73
C TYR A 208 -17.39 5.40 14.46
N VAL A 209 -16.95 4.14 14.52
CA VAL A 209 -17.93 3.10 14.24
C VAL A 209 -18.56 2.79 15.60
N ASP A 210 -19.70 3.44 15.88
CA ASP A 210 -20.49 3.13 17.07
C ASP A 210 -20.81 1.63 17.04
N PRO A 211 -20.48 0.83 18.06
CA PRO A 211 -20.82 -0.59 18.08
C PRO A 211 -22.31 -0.84 17.84
N LYS A 212 -23.18 0.10 18.24
CA LYS A 212 -24.63 0.05 18.01
C LYS A 212 -25.03 0.28 16.54
N LYS A 213 -24.14 0.86 15.72
CA LYS A 213 -24.34 1.11 14.28
C LYS A 213 -23.65 0.10 13.38
N LEU A 214 -22.75 -0.73 13.92
CA LEU A 214 -22.11 -1.82 13.19
C LEU A 214 -22.65 -3.15 13.64
N LYS A 215 -23.66 -3.65 12.92
CA LYS A 215 -24.16 -5.00 13.15
C LYS A 215 -23.17 -6.00 12.52
N GLN A 216 -22.67 -6.91 13.33
CA GLN A 216 -21.72 -7.95 12.90
C GLN A 216 -22.37 -9.31 13.12
N ILE A 217 -22.41 -10.14 12.08
CA ILE A 217 -22.92 -11.51 12.17
C ILE A 217 -21.96 -12.51 11.54
N TYR A 218 -22.13 -13.77 11.90
CA TYR A 218 -21.60 -14.89 11.12
C TYR A 218 -22.69 -15.91 10.81
N TYR A 219 -22.53 -16.55 9.65
CA TYR A 219 -23.23 -17.77 9.29
C TYR A 219 -22.22 -18.91 9.35
N ASP A 220 -22.53 -19.96 10.11
CA ASP A 220 -21.84 -21.26 9.97
C ASP A 220 -22.39 -21.95 8.70
N VAL A 221 -21.50 -22.22 7.75
CA VAL A 221 -21.83 -22.63 6.39
C VAL A 221 -21.46 -24.10 6.20
N TYR A 222 -22.42 -24.96 6.48
CA TYR A 222 -22.30 -26.39 6.24
C TYR A 222 -23.36 -26.91 5.26
N PRO A 223 -22.98 -27.70 4.24
CA PRO A 223 -21.61 -28.01 3.81
C PRO A 223 -20.93 -26.84 3.07
N ASP A 224 -19.59 -26.79 3.11
CA ASP A 224 -18.73 -25.75 2.48
C ASP A 224 -19.12 -25.38 1.04
N ASN A 225 -19.66 -26.32 0.27
CA ASN A 225 -20.05 -26.09 -1.12
C ASN A 225 -21.30 -25.19 -1.30
N LEU A 226 -22.00 -24.86 -0.23
CA LEU A 226 -23.11 -23.89 -0.22
C LEU A 226 -22.64 -22.44 -0.06
N LYS A 227 -21.38 -22.18 0.29
CA LYS A 227 -20.87 -20.83 0.61
C LYS A 227 -21.14 -19.78 -0.47
N PHE A 228 -20.92 -20.14 -1.74
CA PHE A 228 -21.25 -19.27 -2.87
C PHE A 228 -22.77 -19.08 -3.05
N SER A 229 -23.56 -20.13 -2.81
CA SER A 229 -25.02 -20.08 -2.91
C SER A 229 -25.62 -19.16 -1.85
N LEU A 230 -25.10 -19.22 -0.62
CA LEU A 230 -25.47 -18.32 0.48
C LEU A 230 -25.10 -16.86 0.17
N LEU A 231 -23.89 -16.60 -0.32
CA LEU A 231 -23.49 -15.25 -0.76
C LEU A 231 -24.47 -14.70 -1.81
N ALA A 232 -24.76 -15.48 -2.85
CA ALA A 232 -25.64 -15.06 -3.94
C ALA A 232 -27.11 -14.88 -3.51
N HIS A 233 -27.56 -15.59 -2.48
CA HIS A 233 -28.87 -15.43 -1.87
C HIS A 233 -28.94 -14.14 -1.04
N LEU A 234 -28.01 -13.92 -0.11
CA LEU A 234 -27.95 -12.71 0.73
C LEU A 234 -27.85 -11.41 -0.09
N LEU A 235 -27.06 -11.43 -1.18
CA LEU A 235 -26.94 -10.28 -2.10
C LEU A 235 -28.23 -9.97 -2.87
N LYS A 236 -29.15 -10.94 -3.01
CA LYS A 236 -30.45 -10.74 -3.66
C LYS A 236 -31.52 -10.28 -2.68
N GLU A 237 -31.51 -10.77 -1.44
CA GLU A 237 -32.53 -10.43 -0.45
C GLU A 237 -32.33 -9.06 0.19
N GLU A 238 -31.10 -8.70 0.57
CA GLU A 238 -30.88 -7.49 1.39
C GLU A 238 -30.85 -6.18 0.57
N HIS A 239 -30.98 -6.24 -0.76
CA HIS A 239 -30.86 -5.11 -1.71
C HIS A 239 -29.81 -4.05 -1.29
N PRO A 240 -28.57 -4.48 -0.97
CA PRO A 240 -27.59 -3.59 -0.35
C PRO A 240 -27.10 -2.51 -1.33
N GLY A 241 -26.72 -1.34 -0.80
CA GLY A 241 -26.31 -0.17 -1.59
C GLY A 241 -24.97 -0.37 -2.30
N LEU A 242 -23.87 0.03 -1.65
CA LEU A 242 -22.53 -0.40 -2.03
C LEU A 242 -22.09 -1.56 -1.14
N VAL A 243 -21.44 -2.55 -1.74
CA VAL A 243 -21.00 -3.80 -1.11
C VAL A 243 -19.53 -4.06 -1.41
N MET A 244 -18.77 -4.46 -0.39
CA MET A 244 -17.44 -5.03 -0.56
C MET A 244 -17.43 -6.49 -0.13
N ILE A 245 -16.90 -7.37 -0.98
CA ILE A 245 -16.76 -8.81 -0.73
C ILE A 245 -15.26 -9.11 -0.68
N PHE A 246 -14.80 -9.62 0.45
CA PHE A 246 -13.39 -9.93 0.68
C PHE A 246 -13.09 -11.41 0.48
N CYS A 247 -12.03 -11.71 -0.27
CA CYS A 247 -11.52 -13.05 -0.50
C CYS A 247 -10.00 -13.08 -0.27
N ASN A 248 -9.48 -14.17 0.29
CA ASN A 248 -8.07 -14.28 0.69
C ASN A 248 -7.13 -14.52 -0.50
N THR A 249 -7.66 -14.86 -1.69
CA THR A 249 -6.86 -15.18 -2.88
C THR A 249 -7.41 -14.53 -4.15
N ARG A 250 -6.51 -14.24 -5.10
CA ARG A 250 -6.86 -13.73 -6.45
C ARG A 250 -7.86 -14.66 -7.15
N ARG A 251 -7.60 -15.97 -7.11
CA ARG A 251 -8.48 -17.01 -7.68
C ARG A 251 -9.89 -16.98 -7.11
N ASN A 252 -10.05 -16.72 -5.80
CA ASN A 252 -11.38 -16.58 -5.19
C ASN A 252 -12.08 -15.28 -5.63
N VAL A 253 -11.35 -14.17 -5.79
CA VAL A 253 -11.92 -12.92 -6.35
C VAL A 253 -12.45 -13.13 -7.76
N ASP A 254 -11.66 -13.77 -8.64
CA ASP A 254 -12.07 -14.09 -10.00
C ASP A 254 -13.27 -15.06 -10.00
N PHE A 255 -13.19 -16.16 -9.24
CA PHE A 255 -14.28 -17.13 -9.09
C PHE A 255 -15.59 -16.50 -8.61
N VAL A 256 -15.56 -15.70 -7.54
CA VAL A 256 -16.77 -15.08 -6.98
C VAL A 256 -17.34 -14.04 -7.95
N SER A 257 -16.52 -13.15 -8.51
CA SER A 257 -16.99 -12.09 -9.41
C SER A 257 -17.57 -12.64 -10.72
N GLU A 258 -16.92 -13.62 -11.36
CA GLU A 258 -17.44 -14.25 -12.58
C GLU A 258 -18.74 -15.00 -12.34
N ASN A 259 -18.87 -15.70 -11.21
CA ASN A 259 -20.08 -16.45 -10.88
C ASN A 259 -21.24 -15.54 -10.44
N LEU A 260 -20.98 -14.44 -9.72
CA LEU A 260 -22.00 -13.42 -9.45
C LEU A 260 -22.51 -12.81 -10.77
N LYS A 261 -21.60 -12.46 -11.68
CA LYS A 261 -21.95 -11.93 -13.01
C LYS A 261 -22.78 -12.92 -13.83
N ALA A 262 -22.48 -14.21 -13.76
CA ALA A 262 -23.28 -15.27 -14.40
C ALA A 262 -24.71 -15.40 -13.83
N LEU A 263 -24.93 -14.96 -12.59
CA LEU A 263 -26.26 -14.88 -11.95
C LEU A 263 -26.98 -13.54 -12.18
N GLY A 264 -26.43 -12.67 -13.03
CA GLY A 264 -26.96 -11.33 -13.31
C GLY A 264 -26.61 -10.26 -12.26
N ILE A 265 -25.77 -10.59 -11.26
CA ILE A 265 -25.29 -9.64 -10.26
C ILE A 265 -24.00 -9.02 -10.79
N GLU A 266 -24.03 -7.74 -11.20
CA GLU A 266 -22.82 -7.07 -11.66
C GLU A 266 -21.84 -6.88 -10.48
N ALA A 267 -20.68 -7.56 -10.59
CA ALA A 267 -19.65 -7.58 -9.58
C ALA A 267 -18.28 -7.28 -10.21
N LEU A 268 -17.58 -6.27 -9.69
CA LEU A 268 -16.27 -5.87 -10.17
C LEU A 268 -15.15 -6.55 -9.37
N PRO A 269 -14.25 -7.33 -9.99
CA PRO A 269 -13.06 -7.83 -9.31
C PRO A 269 -11.99 -6.74 -9.15
N ILE A 270 -11.26 -6.73 -8.03
CA ILE A 270 -10.00 -6.00 -7.87
C ILE A 270 -8.99 -6.79 -7.02
N HIS A 271 -7.85 -7.13 -7.60
CA HIS A 271 -6.79 -7.85 -6.90
C HIS A 271 -5.40 -7.42 -7.40
N GLY A 272 -4.33 -7.79 -6.68
CA GLY A 272 -2.94 -7.41 -7.01
C GLY A 272 -2.34 -8.05 -8.28
N GLY A 273 -3.17 -8.62 -9.15
CA GLY A 273 -2.78 -9.09 -10.49
C GLY A 273 -3.25 -8.17 -11.63
N PHE A 274 -4.00 -7.12 -11.31
CA PHE A 274 -4.44 -6.13 -12.30
C PHE A 274 -3.40 -5.03 -12.49
N THR A 275 -3.30 -4.51 -13.72
CA THR A 275 -2.54 -3.29 -14.02
C THR A 275 -3.18 -2.08 -13.32
N GLN A 276 -2.41 -1.00 -13.08
CA GLN A 276 -2.93 0.17 -12.38
C GLN A 276 -4.15 0.77 -13.08
N ASN A 277 -4.05 1.04 -14.38
CA ASN A 277 -5.16 1.56 -15.19
C ASN A 277 -6.44 0.69 -15.08
N LYS A 278 -6.31 -0.64 -14.95
CA LYS A 278 -7.46 -1.54 -14.75
C LYS A 278 -8.04 -1.43 -13.34
N ARG A 279 -7.20 -1.26 -12.31
CA ARG A 279 -7.63 -0.98 -10.93
C ARG A 279 -8.36 0.37 -10.87
N ASP A 280 -7.79 1.41 -11.45
CA ASP A 280 -8.37 2.76 -11.50
C ASP A 280 -9.74 2.75 -12.21
N THR A 281 -9.83 2.09 -13.37
CA THR A 281 -11.10 1.91 -14.12
C THR A 281 -12.16 1.15 -13.30
N VAL A 282 -11.77 0.16 -12.50
CA VAL A 282 -12.69 -0.56 -11.61
C VAL A 282 -13.16 0.35 -10.48
N MET A 283 -12.26 1.13 -9.88
CA MET A 283 -12.60 2.06 -8.81
C MET A 283 -13.54 3.17 -9.29
N GLU A 284 -13.28 3.78 -10.45
CA GLU A 284 -14.15 4.80 -11.05
C GLU A 284 -15.58 4.26 -11.26
N LYS A 285 -15.71 3.04 -11.81
CA LYS A 285 -17.01 2.39 -12.00
C LYS A 285 -17.74 2.15 -10.68
N PHE A 286 -17.03 1.69 -9.65
CA PHE A 286 -17.60 1.45 -8.32
C PHE A 286 -18.01 2.75 -7.62
N HIS A 287 -17.16 3.78 -7.62
CA HIS A 287 -17.45 5.11 -7.06
C HIS A 287 -18.62 5.80 -7.78
N SER A 288 -18.78 5.60 -9.09
CA SER A 288 -19.93 6.12 -9.84
C SER A 288 -21.28 5.47 -9.49
N LYS A 289 -21.29 4.47 -8.58
CA LYS A 289 -22.46 3.68 -8.16
C LYS A 289 -23.20 2.96 -9.29
N LYS A 290 -22.59 2.87 -10.48
CA LYS A 290 -23.12 2.07 -11.60
C LYS A 290 -23.11 0.58 -11.28
N VAL A 291 -22.18 0.14 -10.41
CA VAL A 291 -22.08 -1.24 -9.96
C VAL A 291 -22.10 -1.28 -8.43
N GLY A 292 -23.00 -2.09 -7.86
CA GLY A 292 -23.19 -2.19 -6.41
C GLY A 292 -22.16 -3.05 -5.67
N VAL A 293 -21.47 -3.95 -6.37
CA VAL A 293 -20.61 -4.99 -5.74
C VAL A 293 -19.15 -4.90 -6.21
N LEU A 294 -18.23 -4.80 -5.25
CA LEU A 294 -16.78 -4.93 -5.46
C LEU A 294 -16.26 -6.19 -4.75
N VAL A 295 -15.60 -7.09 -5.50
CA VAL A 295 -14.97 -8.31 -4.98
C VAL A 295 -13.46 -8.10 -4.94
N CYS A 296 -12.83 -8.31 -3.78
CA CYS A 296 -11.47 -7.83 -3.56
C CYS A 296 -10.61 -8.73 -2.65
N THR A 297 -9.28 -8.65 -2.83
CA THR A 297 -8.30 -9.13 -1.85
C THR A 297 -7.87 -7.97 -0.94
N ASP A 298 -7.51 -8.23 0.31
CA ASP A 298 -7.06 -7.21 1.28
C ASP A 298 -5.98 -6.26 0.73
N VAL A 299 -4.91 -6.81 0.15
CA VAL A 299 -3.81 -6.06 -0.49
C VAL A 299 -4.32 -5.07 -1.56
N ALA A 300 -5.43 -5.41 -2.22
CA ALA A 300 -6.02 -4.58 -3.26
C ALA A 300 -7.08 -3.59 -2.75
N ALA A 301 -7.62 -3.82 -1.55
CA ALA A 301 -8.66 -3.03 -0.90
C ALA A 301 -8.13 -2.05 0.17
N ARG A 302 -6.90 -2.30 0.65
CA ARG A 302 -6.14 -1.35 1.48
C ARG A 302 -5.90 -0.05 0.70
N GLY A 303 -5.96 1.08 1.39
CA GLY A 303 -5.95 2.40 0.76
C GLY A 303 -7.20 2.82 -0.03
N LEU A 304 -8.23 1.98 -0.20
CA LEU A 304 -9.46 2.39 -0.88
C LEU A 304 -10.39 3.17 0.07
N ASP A 305 -10.55 4.49 -0.11
CA ASP A 305 -11.71 5.22 0.42
C ASP A 305 -12.93 5.02 -0.48
N VAL A 306 -13.74 4.02 -0.13
CA VAL A 306 -15.07 3.84 -0.68
C VAL A 306 -16.07 4.39 0.33
N LYS A 307 -16.61 5.58 0.03
CA LYS A 307 -17.64 6.21 0.87
C LYS A 307 -18.99 5.56 0.62
N GLY A 308 -19.69 5.19 1.70
CA GLY A 308 -21.06 4.68 1.63
C GLY A 308 -21.18 3.20 1.28
N VAL A 309 -20.13 2.40 1.50
CA VAL A 309 -20.29 0.94 1.66
C VAL A 309 -21.26 0.70 2.81
N SER A 310 -22.27 -0.13 2.54
CA SER A 310 -23.29 -0.53 3.49
C SER A 310 -22.97 -1.91 4.08
N HIS A 311 -22.54 -2.84 3.24
CA HIS A 311 -22.30 -4.23 3.60
C HIS A 311 -20.87 -4.65 3.26
N VAL A 312 -20.21 -5.31 4.21
CA VAL A 312 -18.92 -5.99 4.04
C VAL A 312 -19.15 -7.48 4.23
N TYR A 313 -18.93 -8.28 3.18
CA TYR A 313 -18.98 -9.73 3.25
C TYR A 313 -17.55 -10.29 3.35
N ASN A 314 -17.24 -10.97 4.45
CA ASN A 314 -16.06 -11.82 4.53
C ASN A 314 -16.40 -13.16 3.88
N TYR A 315 -16.15 -13.27 2.56
CA TYR A 315 -16.34 -14.53 1.83
C TYR A 315 -15.23 -15.54 2.10
N ASP A 316 -14.04 -15.09 2.50
CA ASP A 316 -13.05 -15.90 3.21
C ASP A 316 -12.73 -15.21 4.54
N SER A 317 -12.59 -15.95 5.65
CA SER A 317 -12.26 -15.34 6.94
C SER A 317 -10.86 -14.71 6.91
N PRO A 318 -10.69 -13.46 7.40
CA PRO A 318 -9.39 -12.80 7.48
C PRO A 318 -8.43 -13.58 8.39
N LYS A 319 -7.13 -13.41 8.19
CA LYS A 319 -6.11 -14.22 8.88
C LYS A 319 -5.95 -13.90 10.37
N ASP A 320 -6.19 -12.65 10.74
CA ASP A 320 -5.97 -12.08 12.06
C ASP A 320 -7.02 -10.99 12.32
N ALA A 321 -7.10 -10.50 13.56
CA ALA A 321 -8.09 -9.49 13.92
C ALA A 321 -7.76 -8.10 13.37
N LYS A 322 -6.48 -7.78 13.11
CA LYS A 322 -6.06 -6.52 12.47
C LYS A 322 -6.65 -6.42 11.06
N GLU A 323 -6.56 -7.48 10.28
CA GLU A 323 -7.19 -7.58 8.96
C GLU A 323 -8.72 -7.52 9.05
N TYR A 324 -9.34 -8.20 10.03
CA TYR A 324 -10.78 -8.09 10.29
C TYR A 324 -11.24 -6.64 10.52
N VAL A 325 -10.56 -5.90 11.41
CA VAL A 325 -10.83 -4.49 11.70
C VAL A 325 -10.67 -3.62 10.44
N HIS A 326 -9.65 -3.88 9.61
CA HIS A 326 -9.43 -3.15 8.36
C HIS A 326 -10.51 -3.40 7.28
N ARG A 327 -11.15 -4.58 7.31
CA ARG A 327 -12.30 -4.90 6.46
C ARG A 327 -13.59 -4.30 7.01
N ALA A 328 -13.87 -4.47 8.30
CA ALA A 328 -15.04 -3.90 8.98
C ALA A 328 -15.06 -2.36 8.86
N GLY A 329 -13.91 -1.71 9.02
CA GLY A 329 -13.72 -0.26 8.85
C GLY A 329 -13.93 0.27 7.42
N ARG A 330 -14.39 -0.54 6.45
CA ARG A 330 -14.88 -0.07 5.14
C ARG A 330 -16.36 0.35 5.19
N THR A 331 -17.17 -0.22 6.08
CA THR A 331 -18.57 0.18 6.31
C THR A 331 -18.72 1.10 7.54
N ALA A 332 -19.94 1.50 7.88
CA ALA A 332 -20.31 2.37 9.02
C ALA A 332 -19.56 3.73 9.11
N ARG A 333 -18.95 4.19 8.01
CA ARG A 333 -18.20 5.46 7.95
C ARG A 333 -19.13 6.68 8.06
N ALA A 334 -18.60 7.76 8.63
CA ALA A 334 -19.27 9.06 8.77
C ALA A 334 -20.64 8.98 9.50
N GLY A 335 -20.74 8.10 10.51
CA GLY A 335 -21.89 8.02 11.41
C GLY A 335 -23.11 7.28 10.86
N LYS A 336 -23.00 6.66 9.68
CA LYS A 336 -24.02 5.77 9.10
C LYS A 336 -23.97 4.38 9.73
N GLU A 337 -25.07 3.64 9.61
CA GLU A 337 -25.12 2.22 9.93
C GLU A 337 -24.34 1.39 8.89
N GLY A 338 -23.86 0.23 9.32
CA GLY A 338 -23.11 -0.71 8.49
C GLY A 338 -23.25 -2.14 8.97
N MET A 339 -23.07 -3.08 8.05
CA MET A 339 -23.24 -4.50 8.26
C MET A 339 -21.95 -5.25 7.90
N VAL A 340 -21.47 -6.14 8.78
CA VAL A 340 -20.39 -7.09 8.49
C VAL A 340 -20.95 -8.51 8.57
N ILE A 341 -20.83 -9.25 7.47
CA ILE A 341 -21.36 -10.60 7.33
C ILE A 341 -20.20 -11.56 7.09
N ASN A 342 -19.99 -12.47 8.04
CA ASN A 342 -18.96 -13.49 7.96
C ASN A 342 -19.56 -14.79 7.44
N LEU A 343 -19.03 -15.30 6.32
CA LEU A 343 -19.38 -16.62 5.83
C LEU A 343 -18.28 -17.58 6.30
N VAL A 344 -18.57 -18.39 7.32
CA VAL A 344 -17.58 -19.28 7.93
C VAL A 344 -17.88 -20.71 7.47
N SER A 345 -17.01 -21.30 6.65
CA SER A 345 -17.09 -22.73 6.29
C SER A 345 -15.92 -23.50 6.92
N GLY A 346 -15.85 -24.82 6.77
CA GLY A 346 -14.84 -25.64 7.46
C GLY A 346 -13.39 -25.18 7.25
N ARG A 347 -13.07 -24.60 6.09
CA ARG A 347 -11.75 -24.02 5.77
C ARG A 347 -11.44 -22.67 6.43
N ASP A 348 -12.45 -22.01 6.99
CA ASP A 348 -12.38 -20.65 7.56
C ASP A 348 -12.37 -20.66 9.09
N THR A 349 -12.74 -21.78 9.71
CA THR A 349 -12.98 -21.90 11.15
C THR A 349 -11.77 -21.52 11.98
N ASP A 350 -10.56 -21.91 11.58
CA ASP A 350 -9.34 -21.61 12.35
C ASP A 350 -8.94 -20.13 12.25
N ASN A 351 -9.05 -19.53 11.05
CA ASN A 351 -8.91 -18.09 10.85
C ASN A 351 -9.94 -17.30 11.70
N PHE A 352 -11.22 -17.71 11.66
CA PHE A 352 -12.28 -17.04 12.41
C PHE A 352 -12.08 -17.16 13.93
N ARG A 353 -11.61 -18.31 14.42
CA ARG A 353 -11.17 -18.48 15.82
C ARG A 353 -10.00 -17.59 16.18
N GLN A 354 -9.08 -17.29 15.26
CA GLN A 354 -7.98 -16.37 15.54
C GLN A 354 -8.49 -14.92 15.68
N VAL A 355 -9.36 -14.48 14.77
CA VAL A 355 -10.04 -13.16 14.84
C VAL A 355 -10.71 -12.96 16.20
N LEU A 356 -11.42 -13.96 16.71
CA LEU A 356 -12.14 -13.90 17.99
C LEU A 356 -11.24 -13.95 19.24
N LYS A 357 -9.93 -14.24 19.12
CA LYS A 357 -9.01 -14.32 20.27
C LYS A 357 -8.33 -13.00 20.61
N GLU A 358 -8.11 -12.15 19.61
CA GLU A 358 -7.26 -10.96 19.75
C GLU A 358 -8.06 -9.72 20.22
N TYR A 359 -9.38 -9.71 20.01
CA TYR A 359 -10.28 -8.60 20.38
C TYR A 359 -11.67 -9.12 20.78
N GLU A 360 -12.34 -8.41 21.71
CA GLU A 360 -13.72 -8.67 22.11
C GLU A 360 -14.72 -8.14 21.05
N PHE A 361 -14.92 -8.88 19.97
CA PHE A 361 -15.93 -8.55 18.96
C PHE A 361 -17.30 -9.16 19.29
N GLU A 362 -18.34 -8.33 19.36
CA GLU A 362 -19.74 -8.78 19.37
C GLU A 362 -20.17 -9.22 17.95
N ILE A 363 -19.84 -10.46 17.56
CA ILE A 363 -20.29 -11.08 16.30
C ILE A 363 -21.37 -12.12 16.59
N ALA A 364 -22.63 -11.82 16.24
CA ALA A 364 -23.76 -12.69 16.52
C ALA A 364 -23.88 -13.85 15.51
N GLU A 365 -24.10 -15.07 16.00
CA GLU A 365 -24.47 -16.19 15.12
C GLU A 365 -25.85 -15.93 14.51
N THR A 366 -25.99 -16.12 13.20
CA THR A 366 -27.28 -16.09 12.50
C THR A 366 -27.52 -17.45 11.83
N LYS A 367 -28.73 -17.99 11.99
CA LYS A 367 -29.11 -19.26 11.37
C LYS A 367 -29.05 -19.14 9.85
N MET A 368 -28.31 -20.02 9.21
CA MET A 368 -28.23 -20.09 7.75
C MET A 368 -29.62 -20.37 7.15
N PRO A 369 -30.11 -19.55 6.20
CA PRO A 369 -31.34 -19.80 5.48
C PRO A 369 -31.19 -21.02 4.55
N TYR A 370 -32.32 -21.64 4.18
CA TYR A 370 -32.30 -22.68 3.15
C TYR A 370 -31.92 -22.09 1.80
N VAL A 371 -30.80 -22.55 1.23
CA VAL A 371 -30.34 -22.13 -0.10
C VAL A 371 -30.12 -23.33 -1.00
N GLU A 372 -30.70 -23.28 -2.20
CA GLU A 372 -30.41 -24.28 -3.23
C GLU A 372 -28.97 -24.14 -3.72
N ARG A 373 -28.31 -25.28 -3.98
CA ARG A 373 -26.92 -25.29 -4.42
C ARG A 373 -26.79 -24.79 -5.85
N ILE A 374 -26.26 -23.59 -6.01
CA ILE A 374 -25.93 -23.01 -7.32
C ILE A 374 -24.76 -23.77 -7.93
N ARG A 375 -24.89 -24.17 -9.21
CA ARG A 375 -23.78 -24.72 -10.00
C ARG A 375 -22.91 -23.57 -10.51
N SER A 376 -21.78 -23.34 -9.87
CA SER A 376 -20.79 -22.37 -10.34
C SER A 376 -20.17 -22.78 -11.68
N ILE A 377 -20.00 -21.81 -12.58
CA ILE A 377 -19.11 -21.92 -13.73
C ILE A 377 -17.70 -22.22 -13.21
N ARG A 378 -17.08 -23.27 -13.75
CA ARG A 378 -15.67 -23.58 -13.49
C ARG A 378 -14.81 -22.58 -14.26
N THR A 379 -14.23 -21.61 -13.55
CA THR A 379 -13.19 -20.74 -14.08
C THR A 379 -12.02 -21.61 -14.58
N GLY A 380 -11.65 -21.46 -15.84
CA GLY A 380 -10.91 -22.48 -16.57
C GLY A 380 -9.41 -22.53 -16.25
N ASP A 381 -9.00 -23.47 -15.41
CA ASP A 381 -7.59 -23.96 -15.37
C ASP A 381 -7.47 -25.45 -14.97
N GLN A 382 -8.46 -26.26 -15.34
CA GLN A 382 -8.39 -27.73 -15.22
C GLN A 382 -8.15 -28.39 -16.59
N ARG A 383 -6.93 -28.23 -17.11
CA ARG A 383 -6.39 -29.08 -18.20
C ARG A 383 -5.05 -29.69 -17.78
N GLY A 384 -5.11 -30.93 -17.28
CA GLY A 384 -3.92 -31.76 -17.03
C GLY A 384 -3.98 -32.49 -15.69
N GLY A 385 -4.34 -33.78 -15.72
CA GLY A 385 -4.39 -34.61 -14.51
C GLY A 385 -5.59 -35.55 -14.41
N ARG A 386 -5.84 -36.37 -15.45
CA ARG A 386 -6.73 -37.53 -15.26
C ARG A 386 -6.03 -38.53 -14.35
N PHE A 387 -6.55 -38.70 -13.14
CA PHE A 387 -6.16 -39.79 -12.26
C PHE A 387 -6.89 -41.06 -12.74
N ASP A 388 -6.31 -41.76 -13.71
CA ASP A 388 -6.86 -43.02 -14.21
C ASP A 388 -6.63 -44.15 -13.19
N SER A 389 -7.58 -44.31 -12.28
CA SER A 389 -7.67 -45.48 -11.42
C SER A 389 -8.13 -46.71 -12.21
N ARG A 390 -7.20 -47.42 -12.85
CA ARG A 390 -7.37 -48.81 -13.27
C ARG A 390 -6.20 -49.66 -12.78
N GLY A 391 -6.51 -50.63 -11.95
CA GLY A 391 -5.51 -51.49 -11.32
C GLY A 391 -4.95 -52.56 -12.26
N GLY A 392 -3.69 -52.91 -12.02
CA GLY A 392 -3.04 -54.12 -12.53
C GLY A 392 -2.20 -54.73 -11.41
N ARG A 393 -2.44 -56.01 -11.08
CA ARG A 393 -1.65 -56.78 -10.11
C ARG A 393 -0.32 -57.26 -10.73
N PHE A 394 0.53 -57.81 -9.85
CA PHE A 394 1.81 -58.49 -10.11
C PHE A 394 3.00 -57.57 -10.46
N GLY A 395 4.17 -57.68 -9.84
CA GLY A 395 4.51 -58.47 -8.64
C GLY A 395 6.01 -58.73 -8.49
N GLY A 396 6.50 -58.76 -7.25
CA GLY A 396 7.71 -59.49 -6.86
C GLY A 396 9.05 -58.72 -6.75
N LYS A 397 9.71 -58.99 -5.62
CA LYS A 397 11.16 -58.93 -5.32
C LYS A 397 11.83 -57.57 -5.06
N ASP A 398 12.11 -57.38 -3.77
CA ASP A 398 13.47 -57.29 -3.21
C ASP A 398 14.59 -56.75 -4.11
N GLN A 399 15.18 -55.62 -3.72
CA GLN A 399 16.41 -55.63 -2.90
C GLN A 399 16.73 -54.20 -2.38
N GLY A 400 17.26 -54.12 -1.16
CA GLY A 400 17.52 -52.85 -0.49
C GLY A 400 18.82 -52.17 -0.94
N TYR A 401 18.81 -50.85 -1.03
CA TYR A 401 20.02 -50.03 -1.22
C TYR A 401 20.57 -49.58 0.12
N ARG A 402 21.86 -49.87 0.37
CA ARG A 402 22.62 -49.37 1.53
C ARG A 402 23.66 -48.35 1.05
N SER A 403 23.74 -47.26 1.79
CA SER A 403 24.82 -46.27 1.96
C SER A 403 26.02 -46.17 1.00
N GLU A 404 26.35 -44.89 0.73
CA GLU A 404 27.69 -44.28 0.75
C GLU A 404 28.77 -44.61 -0.29
N GLY A 405 29.21 -43.53 -0.95
CA GLY A 405 30.60 -43.08 -0.78
C GLY A 405 31.57 -43.36 -1.94
N GLY A 406 32.30 -42.32 -2.37
CA GLY A 406 33.46 -42.47 -3.27
C GLY A 406 33.59 -41.34 -4.29
N ARG A 407 34.57 -40.44 -4.08
CA ARG A 407 35.02 -39.43 -5.07
C ARG A 407 36.26 -39.96 -5.85
N PRO A 408 36.68 -39.31 -6.96
CA PRO A 408 37.20 -40.02 -8.13
C PRO A 408 38.71 -39.96 -8.35
N GLY A 409 39.16 -40.81 -9.27
CA GLY A 409 40.41 -40.78 -10.04
C GLY A 409 40.39 -41.96 -11.03
N ASP A 410 41.09 -41.99 -12.16
CA ASP A 410 41.87 -40.92 -12.79
C ASP A 410 42.15 -41.26 -14.28
N ASP A 411 42.49 -40.23 -15.05
CA ASP A 411 43.42 -40.24 -16.21
C ASP A 411 43.15 -41.02 -17.55
N ARG A 412 43.65 -40.40 -18.64
CA ARG A 412 44.02 -40.90 -20.01
C ARG A 412 42.97 -41.25 -21.08
N GLY A 413 43.16 -40.64 -22.27
CA GLY A 413 42.57 -41.12 -23.54
C GLY A 413 42.72 -40.17 -24.74
N SER A 414 43.94 -40.03 -25.30
CA SER A 414 44.25 -39.11 -26.42
C SER A 414 43.66 -39.49 -27.80
N ARG A 415 43.63 -38.48 -28.70
CA ARG A 415 43.46 -38.45 -30.19
C ARG A 415 42.13 -37.78 -30.62
N GLY A 416 42.05 -36.88 -31.61
CA GLY A 416 43.06 -36.26 -32.49
C GLY A 416 42.44 -35.89 -33.85
N GLY A 417 43.01 -34.95 -34.62
CA GLY A 417 42.74 -34.86 -36.08
C GLY A 417 41.75 -33.81 -36.63
N SER A 418 42.03 -32.54 -36.38
CA SER A 418 42.12 -31.41 -37.34
C SER A 418 41.56 -31.44 -38.79
N TYR A 419 41.24 -30.21 -39.26
CA TYR A 419 41.11 -29.69 -40.66
C TYR A 419 39.78 -29.84 -41.44
N GLY A 420 39.23 -28.70 -41.88
CA GLY A 420 38.12 -28.57 -42.85
C GLY A 420 37.79 -27.09 -43.13
N ARG A 421 37.68 -26.66 -44.38
CA ARG A 421 37.69 -25.23 -44.81
C ARG A 421 36.57 -24.96 -45.83
N SER A 422 36.15 -23.69 -45.96
CA SER A 422 35.39 -23.13 -47.11
C SER A 422 33.89 -23.54 -47.25
N SER A 423 32.99 -22.81 -47.93
CA SER A 423 32.98 -21.42 -48.46
C SER A 423 31.59 -21.04 -49.04
N TYR A 424 31.22 -19.76 -48.97
CA TYR A 424 30.31 -18.92 -49.83
C TYR A 424 29.15 -19.49 -50.68
N GLY A 425 28.08 -18.66 -50.75
CA GLY A 425 27.01 -18.63 -51.77
C GLY A 425 25.71 -18.06 -51.18
N ASP A 426 25.36 -16.77 -51.23
CA ASP A 426 25.18 -15.79 -52.33
C ASP A 426 23.77 -15.82 -53.00
N ARG A 427 23.28 -14.62 -53.39
CA ARG A 427 22.18 -14.29 -54.34
C ARG A 427 20.68 -14.31 -53.96
N SER A 428 20.22 -13.10 -53.59
CA SER A 428 19.37 -12.19 -54.40
C SER A 428 17.86 -12.43 -54.65
N GLY A 429 17.07 -11.48 -54.09
CA GLY A 429 15.72 -10.89 -54.42
C GLY A 429 14.88 -11.29 -55.65
N PRO A 430 14.09 -10.38 -56.30
CA PRO A 430 14.00 -8.91 -56.08
C PRO A 430 12.58 -8.24 -56.21
N ARG A 431 12.57 -6.89 -56.15
CA ARG A 431 11.55 -5.89 -56.60
C ARG A 431 10.25 -5.75 -55.76
N GLY A 432 9.67 -4.55 -55.61
CA GLY A 432 10.04 -3.18 -56.02
C GLY A 432 9.05 -2.16 -55.40
N GLY A 433 9.44 -0.94 -55.01
CA GLY A 433 9.38 0.28 -55.83
C GLY A 433 8.07 1.07 -55.55
N PHE A 434 7.98 2.40 -55.47
CA PHE A 434 8.89 3.49 -55.87
C PHE A 434 8.52 4.82 -55.15
N SER A 435 9.54 5.70 -54.95
CA SER A 435 9.56 7.17 -55.22
C SER A 435 8.53 8.13 -54.55
N SER A 436 8.75 9.42 -54.25
CA SER A 436 9.85 10.41 -54.42
C SER A 436 9.53 11.64 -53.51
N GLY A 437 10.39 12.59 -53.17
CA GLY A 437 11.84 12.79 -53.41
C GLY A 437 12.27 14.27 -53.23
N ARG A 438 13.59 14.55 -53.05
CA ARG A 438 14.35 15.83 -53.22
C ARG A 438 13.87 17.11 -52.46
N SER A 439 14.70 18.06 -52.02
CA SER A 439 16.15 18.38 -52.12
C SER A 439 16.54 19.27 -50.90
N GLY A 440 17.79 19.69 -50.64
CA GLY A 440 19.10 19.46 -51.30
C GLY A 440 19.96 20.75 -51.39
N GLY A 441 21.06 20.86 -50.64
CA GLY A 441 21.96 22.04 -50.60
C GLY A 441 23.20 21.85 -49.69
N ASN A 442 24.38 22.29 -50.14
CA ASN A 442 25.74 22.19 -49.54
C ASN A 442 26.67 23.16 -50.34
N PRO A 443 27.95 23.46 -50.01
CA PRO A 443 28.78 23.25 -48.80
C PRO A 443 29.25 24.62 -48.19
N VAL A 444 30.27 24.83 -47.33
CA VAL A 444 31.75 24.59 -47.42
C VAL A 444 32.40 24.68 -46.01
N GLY A 445 33.56 24.00 -45.75
CA GLY A 445 34.52 24.50 -44.73
C GLY A 445 35.49 23.53 -44.00
N PHE A 446 36.51 23.02 -44.69
CA PHE A 446 37.89 22.67 -44.25
C PHE A 446 38.29 22.36 -42.75
N ARG A 447 38.43 21.05 -42.44
CA ARG A 447 39.58 20.27 -41.84
C ARG A 447 40.38 20.68 -40.53
N PRO A 448 41.09 19.70 -39.88
CA PRO A 448 41.31 19.67 -38.41
C PRO A 448 42.76 19.42 -37.90
N SER A 449 42.96 19.40 -36.57
CA SER A 449 43.92 18.55 -35.82
C SER A 449 43.70 18.67 -34.29
N GLY A 450 44.03 17.70 -33.41
CA GLY A 450 44.60 16.37 -33.65
C GLY A 450 44.86 15.54 -32.36
N ASN A 451 45.46 14.35 -32.56
CA ASN A 451 46.09 13.43 -31.60
C ASN A 451 45.38 12.98 -30.30
N GLY A 452 44.97 11.71 -30.32
CA GLY A 452 45.00 10.84 -29.13
C GLY A 452 46.17 9.83 -29.21
N GLY A 453 46.58 9.27 -28.07
CA GLY A 453 47.61 8.22 -27.98
C GLY A 453 47.52 7.46 -26.65
N PRO A 454 47.90 6.16 -26.58
CA PRO A 454 47.07 5.20 -25.84
C PRO A 454 47.81 4.43 -24.72
N ARG A 455 47.07 3.67 -23.88
CA ARG A 455 47.49 2.36 -23.34
C ARG A 455 46.39 1.59 -22.56
N THR A 456 46.26 0.30 -22.90
CA THR A 456 46.23 -0.91 -22.04
C THR A 456 45.94 -0.76 -20.54
N GLY A 457 45.15 -1.60 -19.85
CA GLY A 457 44.82 -3.01 -20.12
C GLY A 457 45.56 -3.94 -19.13
N GLY A 458 44.92 -4.33 -18.01
CA GLY A 458 45.53 -5.20 -16.99
C GLY A 458 44.51 -5.67 -15.93
N LYS A 459 44.64 -6.92 -15.44
CA LYS A 459 43.74 -7.59 -14.48
C LYS A 459 44.41 -7.74 -13.09
N ARG A 460 43.59 -8.15 -12.09
CA ARG A 460 43.93 -8.69 -10.74
C ARG A 460 44.28 -7.61 -9.70
N THR A 461 44.02 -7.76 -8.39
CA THR A 461 43.71 -8.97 -7.59
C THR A 461 42.89 -8.66 -6.33
N PHE A 462 42.16 -9.64 -5.79
CA PHE A 462 41.62 -9.64 -4.42
C PHE A 462 42.73 -9.94 -3.39
N ARG A 463 42.74 -9.29 -2.22
CA ARG A 463 43.17 -9.90 -0.94
C ARG A 463 42.57 -9.18 0.28
N GLN A 464 42.42 -9.94 1.37
CA GLN A 464 41.69 -9.59 2.60
C GLN A 464 42.54 -8.81 3.63
N GLY A 465 41.85 -8.17 4.59
CA GLY A 465 42.26 -8.13 6.00
C GLY A 465 42.51 -6.73 6.57
N GLY A 466 41.82 -6.36 7.66
CA GLY A 466 42.07 -5.10 8.38
C GLY A 466 40.95 -4.61 9.30
N GLU A 467 40.71 -5.33 10.39
CA GLU A 467 40.22 -4.87 11.71
C GLU A 467 39.19 -3.72 11.83
N ALA A 468 38.02 -4.05 12.38
CA ALA A 468 37.04 -3.07 12.85
C ALA A 468 37.54 -2.31 14.10
N ARG A 469 37.55 -0.97 14.05
CA ARG A 469 37.70 -0.11 15.23
C ARG A 469 36.32 0.31 15.75
N ALA A 470 36.06 0.03 17.03
CA ALA A 470 34.88 0.53 17.73
C ALA A 470 34.97 2.06 17.94
N PRO A 471 33.84 2.80 17.86
CA PRO A 471 33.80 4.21 18.25
C PRO A 471 33.86 4.34 19.79
N PRO A 472 34.45 5.43 20.33
CA PRO A 472 34.70 5.59 21.76
C PRO A 472 33.47 5.97 22.58
N GLU A 473 33.42 5.51 23.83
CA GLU A 473 32.37 5.85 24.80
C GLU A 473 32.31 7.35 25.13
N ILE A 474 31.13 7.96 24.94
CA ILE A 474 30.86 9.31 25.44
C ILE A 474 30.47 9.25 26.93
N LYS A 475 31.38 9.71 27.79
CA LYS A 475 31.18 9.78 29.24
C LYS A 475 30.01 10.72 29.58
N ARG A 476 28.90 10.16 30.10
CA ARG A 476 27.77 10.94 30.64
C ARG A 476 28.20 11.73 31.89
N GLY A 477 28.27 13.05 31.76
CA GLY A 477 28.46 13.97 32.89
C GLY A 477 27.27 13.96 33.85
N LYS A 478 27.54 13.89 35.16
CA LYS A 478 26.51 13.94 36.21
C LYS A 478 25.97 15.37 36.38
N ALA A 479 24.73 15.63 35.97
CA ALA A 479 23.97 16.82 36.39
C ALA A 479 23.16 16.53 37.66
N ARG A 480 23.12 17.50 38.58
CA ARG A 480 22.62 17.34 39.96
C ARG A 480 21.10 17.52 40.05
N ARG A 481 20.43 16.72 40.90
CA ARG A 481 19.06 17.00 41.38
C ARG A 481 19.06 18.14 42.41
N PRO A 482 18.14 19.10 42.33
CA PRO A 482 17.70 19.89 43.49
C PRO A 482 16.58 19.15 44.24
N THR A 483 16.62 19.21 45.58
CA THR A 483 15.63 18.59 46.48
C THR A 483 14.51 19.56 46.88
N HIS A 484 13.32 19.00 47.10
CA HIS A 484 12.19 19.49 47.90
C HIS A 484 12.09 20.98 48.30
N GLN A 485 10.91 21.56 48.02
CA GLN A 485 10.17 22.30 49.05
C GLN A 485 8.68 21.93 49.05
N LYS A 486 8.19 21.43 50.20
CA LYS A 486 6.76 21.24 50.46
C LYS A 486 6.13 22.60 50.74
N ARG A 487 5.01 22.94 50.09
CA ARG A 487 4.09 23.98 50.58
C ARG A 487 2.77 23.36 51.00
N VAL A 488 2.58 23.30 52.31
CA VAL A 488 1.28 23.06 52.95
C VAL A 488 0.46 24.34 52.81
N TYR A 489 -0.81 24.25 52.43
CA TYR A 489 -1.79 25.26 52.81
C TYR A 489 -3.07 24.61 53.32
N ARG A 490 -3.44 24.95 54.55
CA ARG A 490 -4.73 24.59 55.17
C ARG A 490 -5.85 25.38 54.49
N GLY A 491 -7.02 24.76 54.39
CA GLY A 491 -8.20 25.39 53.79
C GLY A 491 -8.85 26.48 54.64
N ARG A 492 -9.94 27.04 54.11
CA ARG A 492 -10.93 27.82 54.86
C ARG A 492 -12.33 27.42 54.40
N LYS A 493 -13.15 27.07 55.39
CA LYS A 493 -14.63 27.04 55.45
C LYS A 493 -15.37 26.55 54.20
#